data_AF-A0A8H6KTY6-F1
#
_entry.id   AF-A0A8H6KTY6-F1
#
_cell.length_a   1.000
_cell.length_b   1.000
_cell.length_c   1.000
_cell.angle_alpha   90.00
_cell.angle_beta   90.00
_cell.angle_gamma   90.00
#
_symmetry.space_group_name_H-M   'P 1'
#
loop_
_entity.id
_entity.type
_entity.pdbx_description
1 polymer ?
#
loop_
_entity_poly.entity_id
_entity_poly.type
_entity_poly.pdbx_seq_one_letter_code
_entity_poly.pdbx_strand_id
1 'polypeptide(L)'
;MAPHFFDLPTEVRDLIYAQCVLFNGGYVLDFDSNTLRGADGKPIDHSFRLASKRIATETKSLALSSNILNFSTFHSREHNVAAGRFHLLSEYL
;
A
#
# COMPACT_ATOMS: atom_id res chain seq x y z
N MET A 1 19.66 -29.53 7.80
CA MET A 1 19.56 -28.57 6.69
C MET A 1 18.30 -27.74 6.93
N ALA A 2 18.40 -26.42 7.07
CA ALA A 2 17.20 -25.59 7.20
C ALA A 2 16.50 -25.51 5.82
N PRO A 3 15.17 -25.60 5.76
CA PRO A 3 14.44 -25.46 4.49
C PRO A 3 14.67 -24.07 3.91
N HIS A 4 14.78 -23.96 2.59
CA HIS A 4 14.85 -22.66 1.93
C HIS A 4 13.47 -22.00 1.99
N PHE A 5 13.43 -20.67 2.06
CA PHE A 5 12.16 -19.93 2.18
C PHE A 5 11.14 -20.29 1.08
N PHE A 6 11.60 -20.49 -0.16
CA PHE A 6 10.71 -20.86 -1.27
C PHE A 6 10.30 -22.33 -1.30
N ASP A 7 10.87 -23.18 -0.44
CA ASP A 7 10.45 -24.58 -0.28
C ASP A 7 9.21 -24.67 0.63
N LEU A 8 8.88 -23.57 1.33
CA LEU A 8 7.66 -23.48 2.12
C LEU A 8 6.43 -23.48 1.20
N PRO A 9 5.33 -24.13 1.60
CA PRO A 9 4.03 -24.01 0.94
C PRO A 9 3.62 -22.54 0.79
N THR A 10 2.91 -22.23 -0.29
CA THR A 10 2.49 -20.86 -0.60
C THR A 10 1.67 -20.25 0.53
N GLU A 11 0.82 -21.04 1.19
CA GLU A 11 -0.01 -20.60 2.32
C GLU A 11 0.85 -20.09 3.48
N VAL A 12 1.97 -20.76 3.76
CA VAL A 12 2.91 -20.34 4.81
C VAL A 12 3.66 -19.07 4.41
N ARG A 13 4.06 -18.97 3.14
CA ARG A 13 4.75 -17.79 2.63
C ARG A 13 3.83 -16.56 2.65
N ASP A 14 2.55 -16.74 2.31
CA ASP A 14 1.55 -15.67 2.36
C ASP A 14 1.34 -15.14 3.79
N LEU A 15 1.35 -16.01 4.81
CA LEU A 15 1.31 -15.56 6.20
C LEU A 15 2.54 -14.72 6.58
N ILE A 16 3.72 -15.09 6.11
CA ILE A 16 4.96 -14.33 6.36
C ILE A 16 4.93 -13.00 5.62
N TYR A 17 4.55 -13.02 4.34
CA TYR A 17 4.40 -11.81 3.55
C TYR A 17 3.36 -10.84 4.15
N ALA A 18 2.27 -11.36 4.71
CA ALA A 18 1.28 -10.55 5.39
C ALA A 18 1.90 -9.78 6.56
N GLN A 19 2.74 -10.44 7.38
CA GLN A 19 3.45 -9.76 8.48
C GLN A 19 4.41 -8.68 7.99
N CYS A 20 5.02 -8.84 6.82
CA CYS A 20 5.89 -7.81 6.23
C CYS A 20 5.13 -6.58 5.73
N VAL A 21 3.83 -6.71 5.44
CA VAL A 21 3.01 -5.63 4.88
C VAL A 21 1.95 -5.09 5.84
N LEU A 22 1.82 -5.70 7.03
CA LEU A 22 0.83 -5.33 8.03
C LEU A 22 1.29 -4.09 8.82
N PHE A 23 0.42 -3.07 8.86
CA PHE A 23 0.59 -1.92 9.73
C PHE A 23 -0.59 -1.80 10.69
N ASN A 24 -0.30 -1.58 11.97
CA ASN A 24 -1.34 -1.35 12.96
C ASN A 24 -2.06 -0.02 12.64
N GLY A 25 -3.38 -0.07 12.46
CA GLY A 25 -4.16 1.07 11.95
C GLY A 25 -4.24 1.18 10.42
N GLY A 26 -3.58 0.29 9.68
CA GLY A 26 -3.66 0.20 8.23
C GLY A 26 -2.85 1.28 7.50
N TYR A 27 -3.29 1.62 6.29
CA TYR A 27 -2.67 2.64 5.45
C TYR A 27 -3.53 3.90 5.36
N VAL A 28 -2.86 5.04 5.32
CA VAL A 28 -3.43 6.38 5.16
C VAL A 28 -2.80 7.04 3.92
N LEU A 29 -3.63 7.73 3.15
CA LEU A 29 -3.15 8.53 2.01
C LEU A 29 -2.51 9.84 2.53
N ASP A 30 -1.24 10.05 2.22
CA ASP A 30 -0.58 11.33 2.36
C ASP A 30 -0.91 12.21 1.15
N PHE A 31 -1.62 13.30 1.40
CA PHE A 31 -2.10 14.21 0.36
C PHE A 31 -1.00 15.12 -0.21
N ASP A 32 0.07 15.37 0.54
CA ASP A 32 1.15 16.26 0.10
C ASP A 32 2.03 15.56 -0.94
N SER A 33 2.36 14.30 -0.70
CA SER A 33 3.14 13.47 -1.63
C SER A 33 2.30 12.62 -2.57
N ASN A 34 0.98 12.55 -2.35
CA ASN A 34 0.06 11.64 -3.04
C ASN A 34 0.50 10.17 -2.96
N THR A 35 0.99 9.75 -1.78
CA THR A 35 1.50 8.39 -1.54
C THR A 35 0.82 7.74 -0.34
N LEU A 36 0.74 6.41 -0.34
CA LEU A 36 0.23 5.65 0.81
C LEU A 36 1.32 5.51 1.87
N ARG A 37 0.99 5.82 3.13
CA ARG A 37 1.86 5.67 4.31
C ARG A 37 1.16 4.80 5.35
N GLY A 38 1.93 4.08 6.15
CA GLY A 38 1.37 3.39 7.31
C GLY A 38 0.72 4.40 8.26
N ALA A 39 -0.30 3.97 9.02
CA ALA A 39 -0.95 4.83 10.01
C ALA A 39 0.01 5.33 11.12
N ASP A 40 1.18 4.70 11.27
CA ASP A 40 2.29 5.16 12.12
C ASP A 40 3.21 6.19 11.43
N GLY A 41 2.86 6.65 10.23
CA GLY A 41 3.61 7.62 9.42
C GLY A 41 4.80 7.03 8.66
N LYS A 42 5.10 5.74 8.83
CA LYS A 42 6.23 5.09 8.14
C LYS A 42 5.89 4.77 6.68
N PRO A 43 6.88 4.85 5.79
CA PRO A 43 6.70 4.40 4.42
C PRO A 43 6.47 2.89 4.36
N ILE A 44 5.76 2.43 3.33
CA ILE A 44 5.65 1.00 3.03
C ILE A 44 7.07 0.46 2.82
N ASP A 45 7.42 -0.65 3.49
CA ASP A 45 8.69 -1.31 3.25
C ASP A 45 8.67 -2.01 1.88
N HIS A 46 8.99 -1.23 0.85
CA HIS A 46 9.10 -1.70 -0.52
C HIS A 46 10.40 -2.48 -0.77
N SER A 47 11.38 -2.43 0.14
CA SER A 47 12.70 -3.02 -0.09
C SER A 47 12.61 -4.54 -0.28
N PHE A 48 11.71 -5.18 0.46
CA PHE A 48 11.46 -6.62 0.37
C PHE A 48 10.87 -7.06 -0.99
N ARG A 49 9.93 -6.28 -1.56
CA ARG A 49 9.38 -6.55 -2.90
C ARG A 49 10.35 -6.17 -4.01
N LEU A 50 11.06 -5.05 -3.87
CA LEU A 50 11.99 -4.55 -4.88
C LEU A 50 13.19 -5.48 -5.08
N ALA A 51 13.65 -6.14 -4.02
CA ALA A 51 14.77 -7.07 -4.09
C ALA A 51 14.47 -8.34 -4.91
N SER A 52 13.18 -8.72 -5.09
CA SER A 52 12.82 -9.98 -5.74
C SER A 52 11.53 -9.91 -6.55
N LYS A 53 11.66 -10.15 -7.86
CA LYS A 53 10.52 -10.24 -8.80
C LYS A 53 9.50 -11.32 -8.41
N ARG A 54 9.96 -12.43 -7.81
CA ARG A 54 9.08 -13.53 -7.38
C ARG A 54 8.19 -13.10 -6.22
N ILE A 55 8.79 -12.51 -5.19
CA ILE A 55 8.07 -11.97 -4.03
C ILE A 55 7.11 -10.86 -4.50
N ALA A 56 7.55 -9.96 -5.38
CA ALA A 56 6.69 -8.91 -5.92
C ALA A 56 5.46 -9.43 -6.66
N THR A 57 5.58 -10.60 -7.30
CA THR A 57 4.47 -11.26 -8.01
C THR A 57 3.50 -11.91 -7.02
N GLU A 58 4.02 -12.66 -6.03
CA GLU A 58 3.21 -13.34 -5.01
C GLU A 58 2.46 -12.33 -4.11
N THR A 59 3.06 -11.18 -3.81
CA THR A 59 2.51 -10.17 -2.88
C THR A 59 1.68 -9.05 -3.55
N LYS A 60 1.44 -9.12 -4.87
CA LYS A 60 0.84 -8.02 -5.64
C LYS A 60 -0.51 -7.53 -5.08
N SER A 61 -1.35 -8.44 -4.59
CA SER A 61 -2.66 -8.15 -3.99
C SER A 61 -2.65 -8.22 -2.46
N LEU A 62 -1.65 -8.89 -1.85
CA LEU A 62 -1.66 -9.23 -0.43
C LEU A 62 -1.66 -7.99 0.48
N ALA A 63 -0.87 -6.96 0.12
CA ALA A 63 -0.82 -5.72 0.89
C ALA A 63 -2.18 -5.02 1.00
N LEU A 64 -3.00 -5.09 -0.06
CA LEU A 64 -4.34 -4.49 -0.07
C LEU A 64 -5.38 -5.38 0.62
N SER A 65 -5.25 -6.71 0.53
CA SER A 65 -6.17 -7.64 1.20
C SER A 65 -5.93 -7.76 2.70
N SER A 66 -4.68 -7.58 3.14
CA SER A 66 -4.29 -7.77 4.53
C SER A 66 -4.36 -6.49 5.37
N ASN A 67 -4.61 -5.32 4.77
CA ASN A 67 -4.63 -4.04 5.48
C ASN A 67 -5.95 -3.31 5.29
N ILE A 68 -6.38 -2.64 6.35
CA ILE A 68 -7.49 -1.69 6.29
C ILE A 68 -7.01 -0.43 5.56
N LEU A 69 -7.72 -0.03 4.52
CA LEU A 69 -7.48 1.23 3.82
C LEU A 69 -8.38 2.30 4.43
N ASN A 70 -7.77 3.32 5.02
CA ASN A 70 -8.49 4.46 5.57
C ASN A 70 -8.42 5.63 4.59
N PHE A 71 -9.57 5.96 4.00
CA PHE A 71 -9.75 7.15 3.19
C PHE A 71 -10.51 8.20 4.02
N SER A 72 -9.94 9.38 4.14
CA SER A 72 -10.59 10.53 4.77
C SER A 72 -10.65 11.67 3.77
N THR A 73 -11.72 12.46 3.82
CA THR A 73 -11.80 13.69 3.04
C THR A 73 -10.84 14.72 3.62
N PHE A 74 -9.92 15.20 2.79
CA PHE A 74 -9.02 16.29 3.13
C PHE A 74 -9.49 17.57 2.44
N HIS A 75 -9.56 18.66 3.22
CA HIS A 75 -10.00 19.96 2.72
C HIS A 75 -9.01 21.04 3.13
N SER A 76 -8.25 21.54 2.16
CA SER A 76 -7.42 22.74 2.29
C SER A 76 -7.63 23.66 1.11
N ARG A 77 -7.38 24.96 1.31
CA ARG A 77 -7.68 25.99 0.32
C ARG A 77 -6.84 25.83 -0.94
N GLU A 78 -5.60 25.38 -0.77
CA GLU A 78 -4.64 25.10 -1.83
C GLU A 78 -5.09 23.90 -2.68
N HIS A 79 -5.59 22.83 -2.05
CA HIS A 79 -6.00 21.61 -2.73
C HIS A 79 -7.42 21.70 -3.33
N ASN A 80 -8.27 22.61 -2.84
CA ASN A 80 -9.60 22.87 -3.42
C ASN A 80 -9.54 23.38 -4.87
N VAL A 81 -8.53 24.18 -5.21
CA VAL A 81 -8.34 24.66 -6.60
C VAL A 81 -7.99 23.49 -7.51
N ALA A 82 -7.14 22.57 -7.05
CA ALA A 82 -6.81 21.36 -7.80
C ALA A 82 -8.03 20.44 -7.94
N ALA A 83 -8.77 20.20 -6.86
CA ALA A 83 -9.98 19.36 -6.87
C ALA A 83 -11.06 19.92 -7.82
N GLY A 84 -11.29 21.24 -7.82
CA GLY A 84 -12.22 21.90 -8.74
C GLY A 84 -11.83 21.75 -10.22
N ARG A 85 -10.54 21.80 -10.55
CA ARG A 85 -10.05 21.56 -11.92
C ARG A 85 -10.29 20.12 -12.37
N PHE A 86 -10.09 19.14 -11.50
CA PHE A 86 -10.37 17.74 -11.80
C PHE A 86 -11.86 17.47 -11.98
N HIS A 87 -12.72 18.09 -11.16
CA HIS A 87 -14.16 17.97 -11.31
C HIS A 87 -14.64 18.45 -12.69
N LEU A 88 -14.16 19.62 -13.13
CA LEU A 88 -14.46 20.13 -14.47
C LEU A 88 -13.98 19.18 -15.57
N LEU A 89 -12.78 18.63 -15.46
CA LEU A 89 -12.27 17.66 -16.45
C LEU A 89 -13.07 16.36 -16.50
N SER A 90 -13.62 15.90 -15.36
CA SER A 90 -14.43 14.69 -15.31
C SER A 90 -15.83 14.84 -15.94
N GLU A 91 -16.33 16.07 -16.07
CA GLU A 91 -17.62 16.34 -16.73
C GLU A 91 -17.52 16.46 -18.26
N TYR A 92 -16.30 16.53 -18.79
CA TYR A 92 -16.02 16.61 -20.23
C TYR A 92 -15.52 15.29 -20.86
N LEU A 93 -15.52 14.20 -20.09
CA LEU A 93 -15.24 12.83 -20.55
C LEU A 93 -16.52 11.99 -20.53
#